data_AF-A0A8K0KKS6-F1
#
_entry.id   AF-A0A8K0KKS6-F1
#
_cell.length_a   1.000
_cell.length_b   1.000
_cell.length_c   1.000
_cell.angle_alpha   90.00
_cell.angle_beta   90.00
_cell.angle_gamma   90.00
#
_symmetry.space_group_name_H-M   'P 1'
#
loop_
_entity.id
_entity.type
_entity.pdbx_description
1 polymer ?
#
loop_
_entity_poly.entity_id
_entity_poly.type
_entity_poly.pdbx_seq_one_letter_code
_entity_poly.pdbx_strand_id
1 'polypeptide(L)'
;MQAVNVYSTNVTSENLSRHDMLAWVNDCLQSNFGKIEELCTGAAYCQFMDMLFTGSINLKKVKFKTNLEHEYIQNFKILQASFKKMGVDKVIPVDKLIKGRFQDNFEFLQWFKKFFDANYDGREYEAYEARCGLPLGMGGQQHHQASALPSATSTRKPMGTAPTYSPIQVPPTTVVQPVSLPPVARTAPIRQAGRFQDNFEFLQWFKKFFDANYSGEMYDAVAMRCGDVLGGGGASAPKGHVPTAKKTTPPGGRGNESNASSIGNVATVQPMARTTSRAVAPKMQAPTRNAPMRPNQKADNGRVEELAAELLDMKLTVEGLEKERDFYFGKLREIEVMCQETEAVDASNTLVKKVLDILYATEDGFAPPEDVDGDATYAPNDEEEY
;
A
#
# COMPACT_ATOMS: atom_id res chain seq x y z
N MET A 1 5.33 -35.02 -18.34
CA MET A 1 4.80 -34.69 -17.01
C MET A 1 3.74 -33.62 -17.21
N GLN A 2 2.60 -33.71 -16.55
CA GLN A 2 1.50 -32.77 -16.65
C GLN A 2 1.35 -32.05 -15.30
N ALA A 3 0.98 -30.77 -15.32
CA ALA A 3 0.77 -30.00 -14.11
C ALA A 3 -0.56 -30.37 -13.45
N VAL A 4 -0.60 -30.26 -12.12
CA VAL A 4 -1.83 -30.30 -11.34
C VAL A 4 -2.52 -28.94 -11.46
N ASN A 5 -3.73 -28.92 -12.00
CA ASN A 5 -4.52 -27.70 -12.12
C ASN A 5 -5.17 -27.32 -10.78
N VAL A 6 -5.30 -26.01 -10.53
CA VAL A 6 -6.00 -25.47 -9.37
C VAL A 6 -7.07 -24.49 -9.81
N TYR A 7 -8.21 -24.52 -9.11
CA TYR A 7 -9.37 -23.67 -9.39
C TYR A 7 -9.69 -22.83 -8.16
N SER A 8 -10.12 -21.60 -8.38
CA SER A 8 -10.66 -20.77 -7.30
C SER A 8 -11.95 -21.41 -6.81
N THR A 9 -11.95 -21.93 -5.59
CA THR A 9 -13.16 -22.36 -4.89
C THR A 9 -13.35 -21.42 -3.70
N ASN A 10 -14.60 -21.18 -3.28
CA ASN A 10 -14.93 -20.31 -2.13
C ASN A 10 -14.49 -20.92 -0.77
N VAL A 11 -13.62 -21.93 -0.78
CA VAL A 11 -13.04 -22.49 0.43
C VAL A 11 -11.93 -21.53 0.90
N THR A 12 -12.07 -21.07 2.14
CA THR A 12 -11.25 -20.05 2.82
C THR A 12 -9.83 -20.53 3.15
N SER A 13 -9.10 -21.03 2.15
CA SER A 13 -7.65 -21.23 2.29
C SER A 13 -6.97 -19.86 2.33
N GLU A 14 -6.20 -19.62 3.39
CA GLU A 14 -5.47 -18.41 3.75
C GLU A 14 -5.07 -17.51 2.56
N ASN A 15 -5.82 -16.42 2.36
CA ASN A 15 -5.44 -15.41 1.37
C ASN A 15 -4.25 -14.61 1.90
N LEU A 16 -3.06 -14.88 1.37
CA LEU A 16 -1.84 -14.14 1.68
C LEU A 16 -2.03 -12.64 1.42
N SER A 17 -1.52 -11.82 2.34
CA SER A 17 -1.51 -10.38 2.15
C SER A 17 -0.57 -10.00 0.99
N ARG A 18 -0.73 -8.78 0.45
CA ARG A 18 0.19 -8.21 -0.54
C ARG A 18 1.66 -8.29 -0.10
N HIS A 19 1.93 -8.02 1.18
CA HIS A 19 3.29 -7.99 1.71
C HIS A 19 3.89 -9.40 1.75
N ASP A 20 3.12 -10.38 2.24
CA ASP A 20 3.57 -11.77 2.32
C ASP A 20 3.76 -12.37 0.92
N MET A 21 2.90 -12.00 -0.03
CA MET A 21 3.01 -12.45 -1.41
C MET A 21 4.28 -11.92 -2.09
N LEU A 22 4.62 -10.64 -1.86
CA LEU A 22 5.87 -10.07 -2.37
C LEU A 22 7.10 -10.67 -1.69
N ALA A 23 7.04 -10.89 -0.37
CA ALA A 23 8.11 -11.56 0.37
C ALA A 23 8.37 -12.95 -0.21
N TRP A 24 7.31 -13.75 -0.41
CA TRP A 24 7.41 -15.07 -1.03
C TRP A 24 8.09 -15.02 -2.41
N VAL A 25 7.65 -14.11 -3.29
CA VAL A 25 8.27 -13.99 -4.63
C VAL A 25 9.74 -13.63 -4.52
N ASN A 26 10.07 -12.65 -3.67
CA ASN A 26 11.43 -12.17 -3.52
C ASN A 26 12.38 -13.22 -2.93
N ASP A 27 11.89 -14.02 -1.98
CA ASP A 27 12.66 -15.10 -1.36
C ASP A 27 12.89 -16.24 -2.36
N CYS A 28 11.85 -16.69 -3.07
CA CYS A 28 11.97 -17.78 -4.04
C CYS A 28 12.84 -17.42 -5.24
N LEU A 29 12.77 -16.17 -5.73
CA LEU A 29 13.45 -15.76 -6.95
C LEU A 29 14.69 -14.90 -6.70
N GLN A 30 15.08 -14.65 -5.45
CA GLN A 30 16.18 -13.73 -5.11
C GLN A 30 16.02 -12.40 -5.86
N SER A 31 14.83 -11.80 -5.72
CA SER A 31 14.44 -10.54 -6.38
C SER A 31 14.16 -9.44 -5.35
N ASN A 32 13.85 -8.23 -5.83
CA ASN A 32 13.58 -7.07 -4.97
C ASN A 32 12.39 -6.26 -5.50
N PHE A 33 11.25 -6.91 -5.70
CA PHE A 33 10.00 -6.26 -6.07
C PHE A 33 9.44 -5.47 -4.87
N GLY A 34 9.07 -4.21 -5.10
CA GLY A 34 8.41 -3.37 -4.09
C GLY A 34 6.89 -3.30 -4.29
N LYS A 35 6.41 -3.63 -5.48
CA LYS A 35 5.01 -3.54 -5.88
C LYS A 35 4.59 -4.78 -6.67
N ILE A 36 3.35 -5.23 -6.51
CA ILE A 36 2.81 -6.40 -7.23
C ILE A 36 2.73 -6.11 -8.73
N GLU A 37 2.45 -4.86 -9.09
CA GLU A 37 2.36 -4.36 -10.45
C GLU A 37 3.63 -4.63 -11.25
N GLU A 38 4.80 -4.75 -10.62
CA GLU A 38 6.07 -5.05 -11.29
C GLU A 38 6.11 -6.48 -11.89
N LEU A 39 5.23 -7.36 -11.44
CA LEU A 39 5.05 -8.70 -12.01
C LEU A 39 4.40 -8.68 -13.40
N CYS A 40 3.89 -7.51 -13.84
CA CYS A 40 3.37 -7.30 -15.19
C CYS A 40 4.39 -7.57 -16.30
N THR A 41 5.68 -7.61 -15.96
CA THR A 41 6.74 -7.97 -16.91
C THR A 41 6.65 -9.42 -17.40
N GLY A 42 5.96 -10.29 -16.66
CA GLY A 42 5.82 -11.72 -16.98
C GLY A 42 7.07 -12.57 -16.70
N ALA A 43 8.21 -11.96 -16.40
CA ALA A 43 9.49 -12.65 -16.26
C ALA A 43 9.54 -13.56 -15.01
N ALA A 44 9.00 -13.09 -13.89
CA ALA A 44 8.92 -13.87 -12.65
C ALA A 44 8.16 -15.18 -12.85
N TYR A 45 6.99 -15.13 -13.49
CA TYR A 45 6.18 -16.31 -13.79
C TYR A 45 6.88 -17.29 -14.74
N CYS A 46 7.64 -16.79 -15.73
CA CYS A 46 8.46 -17.65 -16.57
C CYS A 46 9.51 -18.40 -15.75
N GLN A 47 10.15 -17.72 -14.78
CA GLN A 47 11.15 -18.35 -13.94
C GLN A 47 10.55 -19.34 -12.95
N PHE A 48 9.41 -19.05 -12.34
CA PHE A 48 8.69 -20.02 -11.53
C PHE A 48 8.31 -21.28 -12.32
N MET A 49 7.91 -21.15 -13.58
CA MET A 49 7.60 -22.31 -14.41
C MET A 49 8.85 -23.15 -14.74
N ASP A 50 10.02 -22.53 -14.88
CA ASP A 50 11.29 -23.24 -15.01
C ASP A 50 11.65 -24.00 -13.72
N MET A 51 11.41 -23.39 -12.56
CA MET A 51 11.60 -24.00 -11.24
C MET A 51 10.66 -25.21 -11.04
N LEU A 52 9.37 -25.07 -11.33
CA LEU A 52 8.38 -26.15 -11.20
C LEU A 52 8.62 -27.29 -12.22
N PHE A 53 8.87 -26.91 -13.47
CA PHE A 53 8.93 -27.85 -14.59
C PHE A 53 10.14 -27.54 -15.47
N THR A 54 11.28 -28.15 -15.12
CA THR A 54 12.55 -27.96 -15.83
C THR A 54 12.40 -28.26 -17.33
N GLY A 55 12.88 -27.34 -18.17
CA GLY A 55 12.77 -27.44 -19.63
C GLY A 55 11.38 -27.12 -20.21
N SER A 56 10.42 -26.66 -19.40
CA SER A 56 9.15 -26.11 -19.89
C SER A 56 9.30 -24.71 -20.50
N ILE A 57 10.28 -23.94 -20.02
CA ILE A 57 10.56 -22.55 -20.38
C ILE A 57 11.92 -22.46 -21.09
N ASN A 58 12.02 -21.57 -22.09
CA ASN A 58 13.31 -21.21 -22.69
C ASN A 58 13.82 -19.91 -22.05
N LEU A 59 14.51 -20.03 -20.91
CA LEU A 59 14.97 -18.88 -20.10
C LEU A 59 15.81 -17.87 -20.90
N LYS A 60 16.57 -18.31 -21.90
CA LYS A 60 17.39 -17.43 -22.76
C LYS A 60 16.56 -16.42 -23.55
N LYS A 61 15.28 -16.71 -23.78
CA LYS A 61 14.35 -15.82 -24.50
C LYS A 61 13.59 -14.87 -23.57
N VAL A 62 13.64 -15.10 -22.25
CA VAL A 62 12.93 -14.29 -21.26
C VAL A 62 13.67 -12.97 -21.06
N LYS A 63 12.92 -11.87 -21.06
CA LYS A 63 13.42 -10.53 -20.78
C LYS A 63 13.27 -10.26 -19.28
N PHE A 64 14.31 -10.54 -18.49
CA PHE A 64 14.26 -10.44 -17.03
C PHE A 64 14.23 -9.01 -16.49
N LYS A 65 14.84 -8.07 -17.21
CA LYS A 65 14.86 -6.64 -16.88
C LYS A 65 14.48 -5.83 -18.10
N THR A 66 13.28 -5.26 -18.06
CA THR A 66 12.70 -4.49 -19.18
C THR A 66 11.67 -3.47 -18.68
N ASN A 67 11.47 -2.41 -19.44
CA ASN A 67 10.42 -1.42 -19.24
C ASN A 67 9.51 -1.27 -20.49
N LEU A 68 9.58 -2.20 -21.44
CA LEU A 68 8.90 -2.12 -22.74
C LEU A 68 7.71 -3.08 -22.78
N GLU A 69 6.50 -2.56 -22.97
CA GLU A 69 5.27 -3.37 -22.97
C GLU A 69 5.31 -4.53 -23.99
N HIS A 70 5.89 -4.30 -25.17
CA HIS A 70 6.03 -5.35 -26.18
C HIS A 70 6.95 -6.50 -25.74
N GLU A 71 7.91 -6.27 -24.85
CA GLU A 71 8.74 -7.32 -24.25
C GLU A 71 7.97 -8.08 -23.16
N TYR A 72 7.04 -7.43 -22.44
CA TYR A 72 6.17 -8.11 -21.48
C TYR A 72 5.25 -9.11 -22.20
N ILE A 73 4.69 -8.69 -23.33
CA ILE A 73 3.88 -9.56 -24.20
C ILE A 73 4.71 -10.77 -24.67
N GLN A 74 5.99 -10.58 -25.02
CA GLN A 74 6.88 -11.69 -25.39
C GLN A 74 7.08 -12.68 -24.24
N ASN A 75 7.34 -12.19 -23.02
CA ASN A 75 7.44 -13.03 -21.83
C ASN A 75 6.15 -13.82 -21.58
N PHE A 76 4.98 -13.18 -21.65
CA PHE A 76 3.70 -13.87 -21.47
C PHE A 76 3.41 -14.90 -22.57
N LYS A 77 3.86 -14.68 -23.82
CA LYS A 77 3.78 -15.72 -24.87
C LYS A 77 4.63 -16.95 -24.54
N ILE A 78 5.82 -16.75 -23.95
CA ILE A 78 6.66 -17.85 -23.47
C ILE A 78 5.95 -18.61 -22.34
N LEU A 79 5.33 -17.89 -21.41
CA LEU A 79 4.55 -18.47 -20.31
C LEU A 79 3.34 -19.28 -20.81
N GLN A 80 2.56 -18.72 -21.74
CA GLN A 80 1.43 -19.42 -22.37
C GLN A 80 1.86 -20.71 -23.08
N ALA A 81 3.00 -20.68 -23.78
CA ALA A 81 3.55 -21.87 -24.42
C ALA A 81 3.92 -22.96 -23.40
N SER A 82 4.49 -22.56 -22.26
CA SER A 82 4.77 -23.47 -21.14
C SER A 82 3.48 -24.04 -20.52
N PHE A 83 2.46 -23.21 -20.27
CA PHE A 83 1.15 -23.65 -19.78
C PHE A 83 0.53 -24.69 -20.69
N LYS A 84 0.53 -24.45 -22.01
CA LYS A 84 0.06 -25.42 -23.01
C LYS A 84 0.86 -26.71 -22.98
N LYS A 85 2.20 -26.64 -22.88
CA LYS A 85 3.09 -27.82 -22.82
C LYS A 85 2.83 -28.67 -21.58
N MET A 86 2.50 -28.03 -20.45
CA MET A 86 2.24 -28.69 -19.17
C MET A 86 0.77 -29.02 -18.92
N GLY A 87 -0.14 -28.68 -19.84
CA GLY A 87 -1.58 -28.93 -19.70
C GLY A 87 -2.25 -28.11 -18.60
N VAL A 88 -1.83 -26.85 -18.43
CA VAL A 88 -2.43 -25.90 -17.50
C VAL A 88 -3.62 -25.21 -18.15
N ASP A 89 -4.80 -25.33 -17.56
CA ASP A 89 -6.07 -24.86 -18.14
C ASP A 89 -6.34 -23.37 -17.87
N LYS A 90 -5.60 -22.75 -16.94
CA LYS A 90 -5.77 -21.34 -16.59
C LYS A 90 -5.44 -20.44 -17.78
N VAL A 91 -6.44 -19.67 -18.21
CA VAL A 91 -6.25 -18.59 -19.18
C VAL A 91 -5.51 -17.43 -18.53
N ILE A 92 -4.44 -16.97 -19.17
CA ILE A 92 -3.64 -15.83 -18.73
C ILE A 92 -4.22 -14.55 -19.35
N PRO A 93 -4.74 -13.60 -18.55
CA PRO A 93 -5.32 -12.36 -19.06
C PRO A 93 -4.24 -11.33 -19.44
N VAL A 94 -3.44 -11.65 -20.46
CA VAL A 94 -2.23 -10.89 -20.85
C VAL A 94 -2.50 -9.40 -21.01
N ASP A 95 -3.55 -9.03 -21.75
CA ASP A 95 -3.89 -7.62 -22.03
C ASP A 95 -4.15 -6.79 -20.76
N LYS A 96 -4.59 -7.45 -19.69
CA LYS A 96 -4.85 -6.80 -18.40
C LYS A 96 -3.58 -6.75 -17.55
N LEU A 97 -2.81 -7.85 -17.52
CA LEU A 97 -1.60 -7.96 -16.72
C LEU A 97 -0.53 -6.97 -17.17
N ILE A 98 -0.25 -6.88 -18.47
CA ILE A 98 0.82 -6.03 -19.02
C ILE A 98 0.60 -4.54 -18.76
N LYS A 99 -0.64 -4.12 -18.45
CA LYS A 99 -0.96 -2.74 -18.08
C LYS A 99 -0.51 -2.37 -16.67
N GLY A 100 0.02 -3.33 -15.91
CA GLY A 100 0.52 -3.07 -14.56
C GLY A 100 -0.58 -2.68 -13.58
N ARG A 101 -1.84 -3.07 -13.83
CA ARG A 101 -2.94 -2.82 -12.89
C ARG A 101 -2.83 -3.75 -11.70
N PHE A 102 -2.93 -3.18 -10.50
CA PHE A 102 -2.79 -3.90 -9.24
C PHE A 102 -3.77 -5.08 -9.12
N GLN A 103 -5.07 -4.83 -9.34
CA GLN A 103 -6.11 -5.85 -9.18
C GLN A 103 -5.87 -7.07 -10.08
N ASP A 104 -5.66 -6.83 -11.38
CA ASP A 104 -5.43 -7.90 -12.36
C ASP A 104 -4.16 -8.71 -12.02
N ASN A 105 -3.08 -8.04 -11.63
CA ASN A 105 -1.81 -8.70 -11.29
C ASN A 105 -1.92 -9.47 -9.97
N PHE A 106 -2.62 -8.93 -8.97
CA PHE A 106 -2.77 -9.56 -7.67
C PHE A 106 -3.67 -10.80 -7.74
N GLU A 107 -4.79 -10.73 -8.46
CA GLU A 107 -5.67 -11.88 -8.69
C GLU A 107 -4.92 -13.03 -9.38
N PHE A 108 -4.15 -12.71 -10.42
CA PHE A 108 -3.35 -13.73 -11.11
C PHE A 108 -2.26 -14.32 -10.20
N LEU A 109 -1.59 -13.49 -9.41
CA LEU A 109 -0.55 -13.92 -8.48
C LEU A 109 -1.11 -14.83 -7.37
N GLN A 110 -2.29 -14.52 -6.83
CA GLN A 110 -2.96 -15.37 -5.84
C GLN A 110 -3.26 -16.76 -6.39
N TRP A 111 -3.81 -16.82 -7.61
CA TRP A 111 -4.01 -18.10 -8.29
C TRP A 111 -2.67 -18.81 -8.55
N PHE A 112 -1.66 -18.08 -9.00
CA PHE A 112 -0.35 -18.65 -9.32
C PHE A 112 0.34 -19.22 -8.08
N LYS A 113 0.19 -18.60 -6.90
CA LYS A 113 0.70 -19.13 -5.63
C LYS A 113 0.07 -20.48 -5.30
N LYS A 114 -1.26 -20.59 -5.38
CA LYS A 114 -1.96 -21.87 -5.17
C LYS A 114 -1.51 -22.93 -6.18
N PHE A 115 -1.29 -22.52 -7.43
CA PHE A 115 -0.78 -23.40 -8.47
C PHE A 115 0.65 -23.87 -8.17
N PHE A 116 1.51 -22.96 -7.72
CA PHE A 116 2.87 -23.27 -7.32
C PHE A 116 2.90 -24.28 -6.18
N ASP A 117 2.15 -24.04 -5.11
CA ASP A 117 2.10 -24.91 -3.93
C ASP A 117 1.62 -26.34 -4.27
N ALA A 118 0.68 -26.46 -5.20
CA ALA A 118 0.15 -27.75 -5.65
C ALA A 118 1.15 -28.55 -6.51
N ASN A 119 2.16 -27.90 -7.09
CA ASN A 119 3.07 -28.51 -8.06
C ASN A 119 4.53 -28.54 -7.62
N TYR A 120 4.92 -27.76 -6.61
CA TYR A 120 6.29 -27.70 -6.15
C TYR A 120 6.65 -28.94 -5.33
N ASP A 121 7.71 -29.61 -5.72
CA ASP A 121 8.18 -30.84 -5.08
C ASP A 121 9.27 -30.61 -4.02
N GLY A 122 9.55 -29.35 -3.68
CA GLY A 122 10.54 -28.98 -2.67
C GLY A 122 11.99 -29.02 -3.14
N ARG A 123 12.25 -29.20 -4.44
CA ARG A 123 13.63 -29.19 -4.98
C ARG A 123 14.33 -27.85 -4.74
N GLU A 124 15.64 -27.86 -4.54
CA GLU A 124 16.43 -26.64 -4.48
C GLU A 124 16.52 -25.99 -5.89
N TYR A 125 16.49 -24.65 -5.94
CA TYR A 125 16.56 -23.89 -7.19
C TYR A 125 17.37 -22.60 -6.99
N GLU A 126 18.50 -22.49 -7.69
CA GLU A 126 19.38 -21.31 -7.69
C GLU A 126 18.89 -20.26 -8.70
N ALA A 127 17.94 -19.43 -8.27
CA ALA A 127 17.25 -18.48 -9.14
C ALA A 127 18.18 -17.44 -9.77
N TYR A 128 19.16 -16.93 -9.02
CA TYR A 128 20.10 -15.94 -9.54
C TYR A 128 21.00 -16.52 -10.64
N GLU A 129 21.49 -17.75 -10.47
CA GLU A 129 22.32 -18.44 -11.47
C GLU A 129 21.51 -18.82 -12.71
N ALA A 130 20.26 -19.27 -12.54
CA ALA A 130 19.36 -19.57 -13.66
C ALA A 130 19.11 -18.36 -14.58
N ARG A 131 19.18 -17.13 -14.02
CA ARG A 131 19.14 -15.87 -14.78
C ARG A 131 20.51 -15.41 -15.30
N CYS A 132 21.57 -16.20 -15.13
CA CYS A 132 22.95 -15.81 -15.40
C CYS A 132 23.38 -14.53 -14.66
N GLY A 133 22.91 -14.36 -13.42
CA GLY A 133 23.20 -13.19 -12.56
C GLY A 133 22.41 -11.92 -12.91
N LEU A 134 21.43 -12.00 -13.82
CA LEU A 134 20.61 -10.84 -14.15
C LEU A 134 19.60 -10.52 -13.04
N PRO A 135 19.41 -9.23 -12.71
CA PRO A 135 18.31 -8.79 -11.85
C PRO A 135 16.94 -9.00 -12.52
N LEU A 136 15.90 -9.09 -11.69
CA LEU A 136 14.51 -9.30 -12.11
C LEU A 136 13.67 -8.04 -11.87
N GLY A 137 12.84 -7.65 -12.83
CA GLY A 137 11.80 -6.62 -12.66
C GLY A 137 11.86 -5.48 -13.68
N MET A 138 11.21 -4.36 -13.35
CA MET A 138 11.14 -3.23 -14.27
C MET A 138 12.51 -2.57 -14.44
N GLY A 139 12.86 -2.24 -15.68
CA GLY A 139 14.13 -1.62 -16.05
C GLY A 139 14.26 -0.17 -15.57
N GLY A 140 14.44 0.06 -14.26
CA GLY A 140 14.91 1.32 -13.71
C GLY A 140 16.44 1.43 -13.80
N GLN A 141 16.97 2.62 -14.07
CA GLN A 141 18.40 2.89 -13.95
C GLN A 141 18.84 2.63 -12.50
N GLN A 142 19.43 1.47 -12.26
CA GLN A 142 20.33 1.30 -11.13
C GLN A 142 21.61 2.04 -11.51
N HIS A 143 21.89 3.12 -10.79
CA HIS A 143 23.23 3.68 -10.68
C HIS A 143 24.16 2.54 -10.25
N HIS A 144 24.89 1.97 -11.21
CA HIS A 144 25.97 1.05 -10.89
C HIS A 144 27.12 1.90 -10.38
N GLN A 145 27.36 1.89 -9.07
CA GLN A 145 28.72 2.11 -8.60
C GLN A 145 29.47 0.80 -8.90
N ALA A 146 30.03 0.74 -10.10
CA ALA A 146 30.98 -0.29 -10.47
C ALA A 146 32.24 -0.10 -9.62
N SER A 147 32.41 -0.94 -8.61
CA SER A 147 33.71 -1.10 -7.96
C SER A 147 34.32 -2.39 -8.48
N ALA A 148 35.31 -2.21 -9.36
CA ALA A 148 36.10 -3.29 -9.94
C ALA A 148 37.25 -3.71 -9.00
N LEU A 149 37.36 -5.03 -8.76
CA LEU A 149 38.57 -5.85 -8.55
C LEU A 149 39.42 -5.63 -7.26
N PRO A 150 40.34 -6.57 -6.86
CA PRO A 150 40.76 -7.81 -7.51
C PRO A 150 40.77 -9.10 -6.64
N SER A 151 41.05 -10.20 -7.33
CA SER A 151 41.35 -11.56 -6.89
C SER A 151 42.43 -11.68 -5.81
N ALA A 152 42.20 -12.52 -4.79
CA ALA A 152 43.25 -13.20 -4.03
C ALA A 152 42.76 -14.53 -3.44
N THR A 153 43.55 -15.56 -3.71
CA THR A 153 43.50 -16.97 -3.33
C THR A 153 43.54 -17.20 -1.81
N SER A 154 42.71 -18.09 -1.24
CA SER A 154 43.17 -19.07 -0.22
C SER A 154 42.11 -20.08 0.25
N THR A 155 42.40 -21.36 -0.01
CA THR A 155 42.17 -22.60 0.78
C THR A 155 40.86 -22.94 1.50
N ARG A 156 40.54 -24.25 1.41
CA ARG A 156 39.34 -24.99 1.82
C ARG A 156 39.29 -25.41 3.31
N LYS A 157 38.03 -25.55 3.81
CA LYS A 157 37.44 -26.55 4.75
C LYS A 157 37.87 -26.56 6.25
N PRO A 158 37.11 -27.23 7.15
CA PRO A 158 35.65 -27.38 7.28
C PRO A 158 35.14 -27.05 8.71
N MET A 159 33.82 -26.93 8.88
CA MET A 159 33.15 -26.65 10.15
C MET A 159 32.89 -27.95 10.93
N GLY A 160 33.37 -28.02 12.17
CA GLY A 160 33.18 -29.14 13.10
C GLY A 160 32.57 -28.70 14.43
N THR A 161 31.48 -29.39 14.80
CA THR A 161 31.01 -29.80 16.14
C THR A 161 30.86 -28.80 17.30
N ALA A 162 29.68 -28.86 17.92
CA ALA A 162 29.24 -28.22 19.17
C ALA A 162 30.08 -28.57 20.42
N PRO A 163 30.00 -27.75 21.50
CA PRO A 163 29.34 -28.21 22.74
C PRO A 163 28.53 -27.09 23.47
N THR A 164 27.33 -27.37 24.01
CA THR A 164 26.97 -27.79 25.39
C THR A 164 26.83 -26.66 26.41
N TYR A 165 25.65 -26.63 27.05
CA TYR A 165 25.09 -25.69 28.04
C TYR A 165 25.76 -25.71 29.44
N SER A 166 25.69 -24.59 30.18
CA SER A 166 25.20 -24.48 31.58
C SER A 166 25.17 -23.03 32.14
N PRO A 167 24.41 -22.72 33.22
CA PRO A 167 23.63 -21.48 33.36
C PRO A 167 24.15 -20.49 34.43
N ILE A 168 23.73 -19.22 34.34
CA ILE A 168 24.01 -18.17 35.34
C ILE A 168 22.70 -17.64 35.96
N GLN A 169 22.74 -17.56 37.29
CA GLN A 169 21.67 -17.21 38.23
C GLN A 169 21.28 -15.73 38.20
N VAL A 170 20.00 -15.45 38.49
CA VAL A 170 19.46 -14.12 38.80
C VAL A 170 19.22 -13.98 40.31
N PRO A 171 19.53 -12.83 40.94
CA PRO A 171 19.06 -12.49 42.29
C PRO A 171 17.77 -11.63 42.28
N PRO A 172 17.01 -11.56 43.41
CA PRO A 172 15.60 -11.18 43.42
C PRO A 172 15.32 -9.77 43.98
N THR A 173 14.03 -9.50 44.27
CA THR A 173 13.34 -8.36 44.93
C THR A 173 12.76 -7.32 43.95
N THR A 174 11.51 -6.82 44.02
CA THR A 174 10.49 -6.76 45.10
C THR A 174 9.08 -6.68 44.48
N VAL A 175 8.11 -7.30 45.15
CA VAL A 175 6.67 -7.33 44.79
C VAL A 175 5.97 -6.01 45.15
N VAL A 176 5.19 -5.46 44.22
CA VAL A 176 4.07 -4.53 44.52
C VAL A 176 2.84 -5.03 43.77
N GLN A 177 1.72 -5.21 44.48
CA GLN A 177 0.47 -5.75 43.94
C GLN A 177 -0.27 -4.72 43.06
N PRO A 178 -0.97 -5.14 41.99
CA PRO A 178 -1.72 -4.24 41.12
C PRO A 178 -3.15 -3.95 41.61
N VAL A 179 -3.56 -2.69 41.49
CA VAL A 179 -4.95 -2.24 41.58
C VAL A 179 -5.65 -2.49 40.24
N SER A 180 -6.87 -3.04 40.27
CA SER A 180 -7.65 -3.43 39.09
C SER A 180 -8.19 -2.22 38.31
N LEU A 181 -7.95 -2.19 36.99
CA LEU A 181 -8.62 -1.32 36.01
C LEU A 181 -9.53 -2.16 35.08
N PRO A 182 -10.62 -1.57 34.56
CA PRO A 182 -11.59 -2.26 33.70
C PRO A 182 -11.03 -2.57 32.30
N PRO A 183 -11.62 -3.52 31.54
CA PRO A 183 -11.03 -4.06 30.32
C PRO A 183 -11.11 -3.05 29.16
N VAL A 184 -9.94 -2.71 28.59
CA VAL A 184 -9.81 -1.96 27.34
C VAL A 184 -9.90 -2.93 26.17
N ALA A 185 -10.80 -2.64 25.22
CA ALA A 185 -10.95 -3.38 23.98
C ALA A 185 -9.65 -3.41 23.16
N ARG A 186 -9.34 -4.57 22.56
CA ARG A 186 -8.17 -4.80 21.70
C ARG A 186 -8.10 -3.75 20.59
N THR A 187 -7.02 -2.96 20.59
CA THR A 187 -6.62 -2.12 19.47
C THR A 187 -6.09 -2.97 18.31
N ALA A 188 -6.59 -2.69 17.10
CA ALA A 188 -6.13 -3.27 15.84
C ALA A 188 -4.69 -2.82 15.50
N PRO A 189 -3.93 -3.59 14.69
CA PRO A 189 -2.58 -3.21 14.30
C PRO A 189 -2.60 -2.03 13.31
N ILE A 190 -1.71 -1.07 13.55
CA ILE A 190 -1.49 0.13 12.76
C ILE A 190 -1.00 -0.26 11.35
N ARG A 191 -1.81 0.02 10.32
CA ARG A 191 -1.44 -0.08 8.90
C ARG A 191 -0.73 1.21 8.48
N GLN A 192 0.58 1.17 8.26
CA GLN A 192 1.33 2.33 7.76
C GLN A 192 1.31 2.37 6.23
N ALA A 193 0.22 2.92 5.69
CA ALA A 193 0.16 3.55 4.37
C ALA A 193 -0.90 4.64 4.47
N GLY A 194 -0.50 5.86 4.86
CA GLY A 194 -1.44 6.95 5.12
C GLY A 194 -2.18 7.35 3.86
N ARG A 195 -3.44 6.89 3.72
CA ARG A 195 -4.40 7.51 2.81
C ARG A 195 -4.71 8.90 3.35
N PHE A 196 -4.92 9.87 2.46
CA PHE A 196 -5.24 11.25 2.87
C PHE A 196 -6.52 11.32 3.71
N GLN A 197 -7.43 10.36 3.51
CA GLN A 197 -8.66 10.18 4.28
C GLN A 197 -8.39 9.73 5.72
N ASP A 198 -7.54 8.71 5.92
CA ASP A 198 -7.15 8.21 7.24
C ASP A 198 -6.41 9.29 8.05
N ASN A 199 -5.58 10.10 7.38
CA ASN A 199 -4.89 11.23 8.00
C ASN A 199 -5.85 12.35 8.43
N PHE A 200 -6.93 12.58 7.67
CA PHE A 200 -7.91 13.61 7.98
C PHE A 200 -8.82 13.20 9.15
N GLU A 201 -9.30 11.95 9.16
CA GLU A 201 -10.08 11.41 10.27
C GLU A 201 -9.24 11.34 11.56
N PHE A 202 -7.96 10.97 11.44
CA PHE A 202 -7.03 11.06 12.56
C PHE A 202 -6.83 12.49 13.05
N LEU A 203 -6.66 13.48 12.16
CA LEU A 203 -6.55 14.89 12.54
C LEU A 203 -7.81 15.40 13.22
N GLN A 204 -9.00 14.97 12.79
CA GLN A 204 -10.28 15.32 13.41
C GLN A 204 -10.42 14.71 14.81
N TRP A 205 -10.08 13.43 14.96
CA TRP A 205 -10.05 12.77 16.27
C TRP A 205 -9.00 13.42 17.17
N PHE A 206 -7.78 13.63 16.67
CA PHE A 206 -6.67 14.23 17.42
C PHE A 206 -7.02 15.65 17.87
N LYS A 207 -7.70 16.44 17.02
CA LYS A 207 -8.19 17.76 17.40
C LYS A 207 -9.21 17.68 18.54
N LYS A 208 -10.21 16.79 18.46
CA LYS A 208 -11.18 16.58 19.54
C LYS A 208 -10.53 16.11 20.83
N PHE A 209 -9.57 15.19 20.73
CA PHE A 209 -8.79 14.71 21.86
C PHE A 209 -7.94 15.83 22.47
N PHE A 210 -7.24 16.61 21.65
CA PHE A 210 -6.41 17.73 22.10
C PHE A 210 -7.25 18.80 22.78
N ASP A 211 -8.38 19.21 22.19
CA ASP A 211 -9.28 20.20 22.78
C ASP A 211 -9.85 19.74 24.14
N ALA A 212 -10.09 18.44 24.32
CA ALA A 212 -10.61 17.87 25.56
C ALA A 212 -9.56 17.71 26.67
N ASN A 213 -8.27 17.62 26.32
CA ASN A 213 -7.20 17.27 27.25
C ASN A 213 -6.13 18.36 27.41
N TYR A 214 -6.14 19.39 26.57
CA TYR A 214 -5.19 20.51 26.68
C TYR A 214 -5.58 21.42 27.84
N SER A 215 -4.66 21.62 28.78
CA SER A 215 -4.91 22.40 30.00
C SER A 215 -5.08 23.90 29.78
N GLY A 216 -4.90 24.39 28.54
CA GLY A 216 -5.03 25.81 28.19
C GLY A 216 -3.79 26.66 28.49
N GLU A 217 -2.74 26.07 29.06
CA GLU A 217 -1.47 26.77 29.31
C GLU A 217 -0.83 27.26 28.01
N MET A 218 -0.07 28.36 28.05
CA MET A 218 0.60 28.86 26.84
C MET A 218 1.80 27.97 26.49
N TYR A 219 1.68 27.19 25.42
CA TYR A 219 2.77 26.35 24.91
C TYR A 219 3.53 27.05 23.79
N ASP A 220 4.78 27.43 24.05
CA ASP A 220 5.67 27.97 23.02
C ASP A 220 6.35 26.81 22.26
N ALA A 221 5.73 26.44 21.14
CA ALA A 221 6.22 25.35 20.30
C ALA A 221 7.56 25.66 19.63
N VAL A 222 7.97 26.92 19.49
CA VAL A 222 9.24 27.31 18.85
C VAL A 222 10.38 27.22 19.85
N ALA A 223 10.18 27.67 21.08
CA ALA A 223 11.15 27.54 22.15
C ALA A 223 11.44 26.07 22.48
N MET A 224 10.41 25.22 22.49
CA MET A 224 10.56 23.77 22.76
C MET A 224 11.32 23.02 21.66
N ARG A 225 11.36 23.57 20.44
CA ARG A 225 12.19 23.05 19.35
C ARG A 225 13.52 23.77 19.19
N CYS A 226 13.90 24.62 20.15
CA CYS A 226 15.12 25.44 20.09
C CYS A 226 15.27 26.24 18.77
N GLY A 227 14.15 26.65 18.15
CA GLY A 227 14.14 27.37 16.88
C GLY A 227 14.10 26.51 15.61
N ASP A 228 14.07 25.17 15.72
CA ASP A 228 14.04 24.29 14.54
C ASP A 228 12.70 24.35 13.78
N VAL A 229 12.82 24.36 12.45
CA VAL A 229 11.69 24.40 11.51
C VAL A 229 11.16 22.98 11.26
N LEU A 230 9.84 22.79 11.33
CA LEU A 230 9.19 21.50 10.99
C LEU A 230 9.22 21.27 9.47
N GLY A 231 9.65 20.08 9.05
CA GLY A 231 9.96 19.76 7.65
C GLY A 231 8.77 19.52 6.72
N GLY A 232 8.94 19.84 5.43
CA GLY A 232 8.02 19.50 4.33
C GLY A 232 8.41 18.17 3.68
N GLY A 233 7.47 17.22 3.66
CA GLY A 233 7.69 15.87 3.13
C GLY A 233 7.93 15.85 1.62
N GLY A 234 9.18 15.64 1.22
CA GLY A 234 9.61 15.42 -0.16
C GLY A 234 11.05 14.88 -0.18
N ALA A 235 11.55 14.46 -1.34
CA ALA A 235 12.82 13.74 -1.53
C ALA A 235 14.11 14.48 -1.08
N SER A 236 13.98 15.64 -0.40
CA SER A 236 15.06 16.42 0.18
C SER A 236 15.00 16.52 1.71
N ALA A 237 14.19 15.70 2.39
CA ALA A 237 14.15 15.70 3.86
C ALA A 237 15.51 15.25 4.44
N PRO A 238 16.14 16.04 5.34
CA PRO A 238 17.43 15.68 5.92
C PRO A 238 17.27 14.42 6.78
N LYS A 239 18.13 13.42 6.54
CA LYS A 239 18.20 12.20 7.36
C LYS A 239 18.69 12.59 8.75
N GLY A 240 17.86 12.33 9.77
CA GLY A 240 18.13 12.67 11.16
C GLY A 240 19.49 12.13 11.62
N HIS A 241 20.37 13.04 12.03
CA HIS A 241 21.57 12.74 12.79
C HIS A 241 21.18 12.73 14.26
N VAL A 242 21.44 11.63 14.99
CA VAL A 242 21.24 11.58 16.45
C VAL A 242 22.42 12.29 17.10
N PRO A 243 22.25 13.42 17.82
CA PRO A 243 23.35 14.01 18.57
C PRO A 243 23.39 13.38 19.96
N THR A 244 24.50 12.71 20.26
CA THR A 244 24.89 12.37 21.63
C THR A 244 25.09 13.63 22.45
N ALA A 245 24.50 13.65 23.64
CA ALA A 245 24.49 14.75 24.60
C ALA A 245 25.88 15.36 24.90
N LYS A 246 25.97 16.69 24.93
CA LYS A 246 27.00 17.42 25.69
C LYS A 246 26.40 18.58 26.50
N LYS A 247 26.86 18.63 27.75
CA LYS A 247 26.54 19.54 28.85
C LYS A 247 26.83 21.03 28.54
N THR A 248 25.84 21.86 28.83
CA THR A 248 25.83 23.16 29.55
C THR A 248 27.16 23.90 29.85
N THR A 249 27.23 25.18 29.42
CA THR A 249 27.59 26.40 30.22
C THR A 249 27.38 27.70 29.39
N PRO A 250 26.89 28.83 29.96
CA PRO A 250 26.82 30.15 29.30
C PRO A 250 27.73 31.21 30.02
N PRO A 251 27.64 32.54 29.77
CA PRO A 251 28.16 33.26 28.59
C PRO A 251 29.00 34.53 28.96
N GLY A 252 29.56 35.21 27.96
CA GLY A 252 30.08 36.60 28.05
C GLY A 252 30.87 36.94 26.79
N GLY A 253 30.87 38.13 26.18
CA GLY A 253 30.25 39.43 26.45
C GLY A 253 30.89 40.43 25.46
N ARG A 254 30.04 41.23 24.80
CA ARG A 254 30.20 42.61 24.25
C ARG A 254 31.56 43.14 23.70
N GLY A 255 31.41 43.87 22.58
CA GLY A 255 32.07 45.17 22.31
C GLY A 255 32.89 45.18 21.02
N ASN A 256 32.40 45.81 19.94
CA ASN A 256 32.73 47.18 19.46
C ASN A 256 34.19 47.30 18.96
N GLU A 257 34.59 47.99 17.89
CA GLU A 257 34.05 49.12 17.10
C GLU A 257 35.03 49.26 15.91
N SER A 258 34.56 49.36 14.66
CA SER A 258 34.43 50.59 13.84
C SER A 258 35.63 51.00 12.96
N ASN A 259 35.24 51.37 11.73
CA ASN A 259 35.66 52.52 10.93
C ASN A 259 36.65 52.40 9.74
N ALA A 260 36.08 52.77 8.58
CA ALA A 260 36.53 53.81 7.64
C ALA A 260 37.60 53.55 6.54
N SER A 261 37.10 53.61 5.29
CA SER A 261 37.51 54.54 4.21
C SER A 261 38.64 54.21 3.21
N SER A 262 38.22 54.03 1.95
CA SER A 262 38.52 54.84 0.74
C SER A 262 39.79 54.63 -0.13
N ILE A 263 39.60 55.02 -1.41
CA ILE A 263 40.52 55.33 -2.54
C ILE A 263 40.97 54.12 -3.37
N GLY A 264 40.92 54.04 -4.71
CA GLY A 264 40.59 54.96 -5.83
C GLY A 264 41.39 54.53 -7.11
N ASN A 265 40.84 54.68 -8.33
CA ASN A 265 41.54 55.18 -9.55
C ASN A 265 40.73 55.03 -10.87
N VAL A 266 41.19 55.81 -11.87
CA VAL A 266 40.50 56.45 -13.01
C VAL A 266 41.07 56.02 -14.38
N ALA A 267 40.29 56.24 -15.46
CA ALA A 267 40.62 56.63 -16.87
C ALA A 267 40.10 55.66 -17.98
N THR A 268 39.08 56.01 -18.78
CA THR A 268 39.04 56.77 -20.09
C THR A 268 39.55 55.92 -21.28
N VAL A 269 38.82 55.66 -22.40
CA VAL A 269 38.53 56.53 -23.58
C VAL A 269 37.38 55.97 -24.48
N GLN A 270 36.67 56.85 -25.21
CA GLN A 270 35.64 56.67 -26.27
C GLN A 270 36.27 56.83 -27.71
N PRO A 271 35.62 56.77 -28.93
CA PRO A 271 34.26 57.30 -29.28
C PRO A 271 33.43 56.74 -30.50
N MET A 272 32.19 57.25 -30.60
CA MET A 272 31.34 57.70 -31.75
C MET A 272 30.95 56.82 -32.97
N ALA A 273 29.62 56.71 -33.20
CA ALA A 273 28.95 57.06 -34.47
C ALA A 273 27.44 57.35 -34.26
N ARG A 274 26.87 58.21 -35.12
CA ARG A 274 25.63 59.00 -34.98
C ARG A 274 24.68 58.69 -36.14
N THR A 275 23.36 58.57 -35.91
CA THR A 275 22.29 59.03 -36.83
C THR A 275 20.89 59.06 -36.16
N THR A 276 20.30 60.27 -36.13
CA THR A 276 18.89 60.69 -36.37
C THR A 276 17.78 59.61 -36.43
N SER A 277 16.55 59.75 -35.93
CA SER A 277 15.70 60.93 -35.66
C SER A 277 14.34 60.48 -35.07
N ARG A 278 13.67 61.46 -34.43
CA ARG A 278 12.21 61.64 -34.28
C ARG A 278 11.55 61.16 -32.98
N ALA A 279 11.18 62.17 -32.19
CA ALA A 279 10.38 62.11 -30.97
C ALA A 279 8.91 61.83 -31.27
N VAL A 280 8.31 60.93 -30.47
CA VAL A 280 6.89 60.91 -30.12
C VAL A 280 6.80 60.50 -28.65
N ALA A 281 6.11 61.30 -27.83
CA ALA A 281 5.98 61.14 -26.39
C ALA A 281 5.25 59.83 -26.00
N PRO A 282 5.65 59.12 -24.92
CA PRO A 282 4.86 58.02 -24.40
C PRO A 282 3.81 58.54 -23.40
N LYS A 283 2.55 58.21 -23.71
CA LYS A 283 1.38 58.39 -22.87
C LYS A 283 1.43 57.38 -21.72
N MET A 284 1.22 57.85 -20.49
CA MET A 284 1.13 57.01 -19.28
C MET A 284 0.07 55.92 -19.47
N GLN A 285 0.47 54.66 -19.24
CA GLN A 285 -0.44 53.51 -19.22
C GLN A 285 -0.36 52.84 -17.85
N ALA A 286 -1.52 52.73 -17.21
CA ALA A 286 -1.75 52.13 -15.90
C ALA A 286 -1.44 50.61 -15.91
N PRO A 287 -1.08 50.02 -14.76
CA PRO A 287 -0.80 48.59 -14.67
C PRO A 287 -2.10 47.79 -14.77
N THR A 288 -2.20 46.90 -15.76
CA THR A 288 -3.32 45.98 -15.91
C THR A 288 -3.04 44.65 -15.19
N ARG A 289 -3.74 44.50 -14.07
CA ARG A 289 -4.38 43.30 -13.46
C ARG A 289 -3.87 41.91 -13.87
N ASN A 290 -3.39 41.18 -12.84
CA ASN A 290 -3.43 39.74 -12.57
C ASN A 290 -3.92 38.81 -13.70
N ALA A 291 -3.00 37.98 -14.21
CA ALA A 291 -3.33 36.75 -14.91
C ALA A 291 -3.91 35.71 -13.91
N PRO A 292 -4.98 34.97 -14.26
CA PRO A 292 -5.49 33.91 -13.40
C PRO A 292 -4.57 32.67 -13.49
N MET A 293 -4.18 32.13 -12.33
CA MET A 293 -3.58 30.79 -12.23
C MET A 293 -4.52 29.77 -12.85
N ARG A 294 -4.04 29.01 -13.84
CA ARG A 294 -4.74 27.81 -14.34
C ARG A 294 -4.81 26.79 -13.20
N PRO A 295 -5.98 26.19 -12.91
CA PRO A 295 -6.06 25.07 -11.97
C PRO A 295 -5.25 23.90 -12.53
N ASN A 296 -4.48 23.24 -11.67
CA ASN A 296 -3.69 22.07 -12.03
C ASN A 296 -4.61 20.84 -12.20
N GLN A 297 -5.38 20.80 -13.29
CA GLN A 297 -6.35 19.74 -13.62
C GLN A 297 -5.78 18.31 -13.58
N LYS A 298 -4.45 18.17 -13.72
CA LYS A 298 -3.77 16.87 -13.71
C LYS A 298 -3.73 16.23 -12.32
N ALA A 299 -3.71 17.03 -11.25
CA ALA A 299 -3.72 16.54 -9.87
C ALA A 299 -5.14 16.16 -9.42
N ASP A 300 -6.14 16.96 -9.79
CA ASP A 300 -7.55 16.66 -9.51
C ASP A 300 -8.03 15.42 -10.27
N ASN A 301 -7.61 15.23 -11.54
CA ASN A 301 -7.91 14.00 -12.27
C ASN A 301 -7.34 12.74 -11.60
N GLY A 302 -6.13 12.82 -11.04
CA GLY A 302 -5.53 11.68 -10.31
C GLY A 302 -6.27 11.35 -9.02
N ARG A 303 -6.80 12.37 -8.31
CA ARG A 303 -7.61 12.20 -7.11
C ARG A 303 -9.00 11.62 -7.43
N VAL A 304 -9.60 12.05 -8.53
CA VAL A 304 -10.88 11.51 -9.03
C VAL A 304 -10.71 10.05 -9.46
N GLU A 305 -9.60 9.71 -10.10
CA GLU A 305 -9.29 8.33 -10.50
C GLU A 305 -9.02 7.43 -9.29
N GLU A 306 -8.33 7.94 -8.26
CA GLU A 306 -8.12 7.24 -6.99
C GLU A 306 -9.44 6.98 -6.24
N LEU A 307 -10.28 8.00 -6.09
CA LEU A 307 -11.61 7.86 -5.46
C LEU A 307 -12.53 6.93 -6.25
N ALA A 308 -12.46 6.97 -7.58
CA ALA A 308 -13.21 6.05 -8.43
C ALA A 308 -12.76 4.59 -8.23
N ALA A 309 -11.45 4.36 -8.02
CA ALA A 309 -10.93 3.03 -7.72
C ALA A 309 -11.39 2.52 -6.35
N GLU A 310 -11.40 3.38 -5.31
CA GLU A 310 -11.86 3.01 -3.97
C GLU A 310 -13.38 2.75 -3.93
N LEU A 311 -14.19 3.56 -4.61
CA LEU A 311 -15.63 3.31 -4.77
C LEU A 311 -15.89 1.99 -5.49
N LEU A 312 -15.07 1.63 -6.47
CA LEU A 312 -15.22 0.38 -7.20
C LEU A 312 -14.79 -0.83 -6.35
N ASP A 313 -13.75 -0.72 -5.54
CA ASP A 313 -13.31 -1.75 -4.59
C ASP A 313 -14.35 -2.00 -3.51
N MET A 314 -14.89 -0.93 -2.92
CA MET A 314 -16.00 -1.04 -1.98
C MET A 314 -17.24 -1.66 -2.64
N LYS A 315 -17.56 -1.28 -3.87
CA LYS A 315 -18.69 -1.85 -4.60
C LYS A 315 -18.53 -3.35 -4.86
N LEU A 316 -17.33 -3.79 -5.27
CA LEU A 316 -17.06 -5.21 -5.48
C LEU A 316 -17.09 -5.99 -4.17
N THR A 317 -16.60 -5.40 -3.08
CA THR A 317 -16.68 -6.00 -1.74
C THR A 317 -18.14 -6.15 -1.29
N VAL A 318 -18.95 -5.10 -1.45
CA VAL A 318 -20.39 -5.14 -1.16
C VAL A 318 -21.08 -6.18 -2.02
N GLU A 319 -20.82 -6.24 -3.33
CA GLU A 319 -21.42 -7.25 -4.22
C GLU A 319 -21.04 -8.69 -3.80
N GLY A 320 -19.80 -8.89 -3.36
CA GLY A 320 -19.35 -10.17 -2.81
C GLY A 320 -20.09 -10.53 -1.51
N LEU A 321 -20.17 -9.58 -0.58
CA LEU A 321 -20.88 -9.74 0.69
C LEU A 321 -22.39 -9.92 0.49
N GLU A 322 -23.01 -9.28 -0.50
CA GLU A 322 -24.41 -9.46 -0.86
C GLU A 322 -24.67 -10.87 -1.38
N LYS A 323 -23.80 -11.41 -2.25
CA LYS A 323 -23.89 -12.80 -2.70
C LYS A 323 -23.74 -13.78 -1.55
N GLU A 324 -22.82 -13.53 -0.62
CA GLU A 324 -22.65 -14.35 0.58
C GLU A 324 -23.88 -14.27 1.49
N ARG A 325 -24.39 -13.05 1.76
CA ARG A 325 -25.63 -12.82 2.50
C ARG A 325 -26.78 -13.60 1.89
N ASP A 326 -26.99 -13.47 0.58
CA ASP A 326 -28.10 -14.12 -0.13
C ASP A 326 -27.95 -15.65 -0.13
N PHE A 327 -26.72 -16.15 -0.22
CA PHE A 327 -26.44 -17.58 -0.11
C PHE A 327 -26.79 -18.14 1.27
N TYR A 328 -26.36 -17.48 2.35
CA TYR A 328 -26.68 -17.92 3.72
C TYR A 328 -28.16 -17.72 4.03
N PHE A 329 -28.76 -16.61 3.60
CA PHE A 329 -30.18 -16.35 3.73
C PHE A 329 -31.02 -17.43 3.02
N GLY A 330 -30.66 -17.79 1.78
CA GLY A 330 -31.33 -18.86 1.04
C GLY A 330 -31.30 -20.20 1.77
N LYS A 331 -30.15 -20.58 2.34
CA LYS A 331 -30.03 -21.80 3.17
C LYS A 331 -30.90 -21.75 4.42
N LEU A 332 -30.91 -20.62 5.12
CA LEU A 332 -31.76 -20.44 6.30
C LEU A 332 -33.24 -20.49 5.93
N ARG A 333 -33.63 -19.95 4.76
CA ARG A 333 -35.00 -20.01 4.25
C ARG A 333 -35.42 -21.45 3.88
N GLU A 334 -34.54 -22.23 3.25
CA GLU A 334 -34.81 -23.65 3.00
C GLU A 334 -35.04 -24.42 4.31
N ILE A 335 -34.20 -24.19 5.32
CA ILE A 335 -34.34 -24.79 6.66
C ILE A 335 -35.66 -24.36 7.32
N GLU A 336 -36.00 -23.07 7.23
CA GLU A 336 -37.24 -22.52 7.79
C GLU A 336 -38.47 -23.21 7.21
N VAL A 337 -38.53 -23.37 5.88
CA VAL A 337 -39.64 -24.05 5.19
C VAL A 337 -39.76 -25.50 5.67
N MET A 338 -38.63 -26.22 5.75
CA MET A 338 -38.63 -27.61 6.25
C MET A 338 -39.12 -27.69 7.70
N CYS A 339 -38.72 -26.74 8.55
CA CYS A 339 -39.17 -26.69 9.93
C CYS A 339 -40.68 -26.41 10.03
N GLN A 340 -41.22 -25.46 9.26
CA GLN A 340 -42.64 -25.13 9.24
C GLN A 340 -43.51 -26.30 8.75
N GLU A 341 -43.09 -26.99 7.69
CA GLU A 341 -43.78 -28.20 7.19
C GLU A 341 -43.80 -29.31 8.24
N THR A 342 -42.69 -29.48 8.97
CA THR A 342 -42.59 -30.48 10.04
C THR A 342 -43.45 -30.10 11.25
N GLU A 343 -43.48 -28.82 11.64
CA GLU A 343 -44.31 -28.33 12.74
C GLU A 343 -45.81 -28.48 12.44
N ALA A 344 -46.21 -28.28 11.17
CA ALA A 344 -47.59 -28.48 10.74
C ALA A 344 -48.07 -29.92 10.91
N VAL A 345 -47.15 -30.90 10.81
CA VAL A 345 -47.45 -32.34 11.00
C VAL A 345 -47.30 -32.75 12.46
N ASP A 346 -46.28 -32.24 13.16
CA ASP A 346 -46.00 -32.53 14.57
C ASP A 346 -45.62 -31.27 15.36
N ALA A 347 -46.66 -30.58 15.85
CA ALA A 347 -46.53 -29.38 16.66
C ALA A 347 -45.92 -29.64 18.05
N SER A 348 -45.68 -30.90 18.44
CA SER A 348 -45.04 -31.24 19.72
C SER A 348 -43.51 -31.31 19.63
N ASN A 349 -42.96 -31.24 18.41
CA ASN A 349 -41.53 -31.38 18.17
C ASN A 349 -40.73 -30.20 18.75
N THR A 350 -40.16 -30.42 19.93
CA THR A 350 -39.37 -29.40 20.66
C THR A 350 -38.09 -28.97 19.96
N LEU A 351 -37.53 -29.78 19.06
CA LEU A 351 -36.34 -29.41 18.29
C LEU A 351 -36.68 -28.38 17.22
N VAL A 352 -37.79 -28.59 16.49
CA VAL A 352 -38.26 -27.66 15.45
C VAL A 352 -38.53 -26.28 16.04
N LYS A 353 -39.19 -26.21 17.21
CA LYS A 353 -39.43 -24.95 17.94
C LYS A 353 -38.15 -24.21 18.27
N LYS A 354 -37.14 -24.90 18.80
CA LYS A 354 -35.83 -24.29 19.12
C LYS A 354 -35.12 -23.75 17.89
N VAL A 355 -35.25 -24.40 16.73
CA VAL A 355 -34.67 -23.92 15.48
C VAL A 355 -35.38 -22.66 14.99
N LEU A 356 -36.72 -22.64 15.03
CA LEU A 356 -37.51 -21.46 14.67
C LEU A 356 -37.24 -20.27 15.60
N ASP A 357 -37.09 -20.50 16.91
CA ASP A 357 -36.73 -19.47 17.88
C ASP A 357 -35.38 -18.81 17.53
N ILE A 358 -34.41 -19.58 17.03
CA ILE A 358 -33.11 -19.05 16.58
C ILE A 358 -33.26 -18.25 15.28
N LEU A 359 -34.07 -18.74 14.34
CA LEU A 359 -34.28 -18.07 13.04
C LEU A 359 -35.04 -16.75 13.17
N TYR A 360 -35.92 -16.64 14.18
CA TYR A 360 -36.74 -15.45 14.43
C TYR A 360 -36.20 -14.54 15.54
N ALA A 361 -35.08 -14.90 16.16
CA ALA A 361 -34.41 -14.02 17.10
C ALA A 361 -33.97 -12.73 16.40
N THR A 362 -34.41 -11.58 16.91
CA THR A 362 -33.98 -10.26 16.44
C THR A 362 -33.03 -9.62 17.45
N GLU A 363 -31.97 -8.97 16.97
CA GLU A 363 -31.14 -8.08 17.79
C GLU A 363 -31.77 -6.68 17.78
N ASP A 364 -31.74 -6.00 18.94
CA ASP A 364 -32.42 -4.73 19.20
C ASP A 364 -32.00 -3.66 18.15
N GLY A 365 -32.94 -3.27 17.28
CA GLY A 365 -32.71 -2.30 16.18
C GLY A 365 -32.68 -2.86 14.75
N PHE A 366 -32.90 -4.16 14.55
CA PHE A 366 -33.02 -4.80 13.23
C PHE A 366 -34.45 -5.23 12.85
N ALA A 367 -35.46 -4.75 13.60
CA ALA A 367 -36.85 -4.92 13.19
C ALA A 367 -37.15 -3.97 12.02
N PRO A 368 -37.78 -4.44 10.92
CA PRO A 368 -38.43 -3.55 9.98
C PRO A 368 -39.34 -2.58 10.76
N PRO A 369 -39.37 -1.27 10.41
CA PRO A 369 -40.40 -0.40 10.95
C PRO A 369 -41.74 -1.11 10.73
N GLU A 370 -42.50 -1.31 11.79
CA GLU A 370 -43.85 -1.86 11.67
C GLU A 370 -44.55 -1.05 10.57
N ASP A 371 -45.09 -1.76 9.57
CA ASP A 371 -45.90 -1.15 8.53
C ASP A 371 -47.00 -0.37 9.26
N VAL A 372 -46.81 0.95 9.36
CA VAL A 372 -47.84 1.87 9.81
C VAL A 372 -48.85 1.88 8.69
N ASP A 373 -49.79 0.92 8.76
CA ASP A 373 -51.01 0.90 7.99
C ASP A 373 -51.61 2.31 7.99
N GLY A 374 -51.89 2.79 6.78
CA GLY A 374 -52.05 4.21 6.50
C GLY A 374 -53.16 4.89 7.30
N ASP A 375 -52.80 5.99 7.95
CA ASP A 375 -53.57 7.24 7.96
C ASP A 375 -52.67 8.36 8.50
N ALA A 376 -51.76 8.86 7.69
CA ALA A 376 -51.12 10.15 7.94
C ALA A 376 -51.68 11.13 6.89
N THR A 377 -52.79 11.76 7.25
CA THR A 377 -53.36 12.90 6.54
C THR A 377 -52.25 13.91 6.25
N TYR A 378 -51.88 14.04 4.97
CA TYR A 378 -51.11 15.18 4.49
C TYR A 378 -51.95 16.43 4.74
N ALA A 379 -51.60 17.20 5.77
CA ALA A 379 -52.03 18.59 5.86
C ALA A 379 -51.46 19.32 4.64
N PRO A 380 -52.28 20.01 3.82
CA PRO A 380 -51.75 20.84 2.76
C PRO A 380 -50.97 22.00 3.40
N ASN A 381 -49.70 22.16 3.01
CA ASN A 381 -48.98 23.41 3.21
C ASN A 381 -49.62 24.43 2.26
N ASP A 382 -50.64 25.14 2.74
CA ASP A 382 -50.99 26.44 2.20
C ASP A 382 -49.91 27.41 2.67
N GLU A 383 -49.03 27.83 1.77
CA GLU A 383 -48.33 29.13 1.79
C GLU A 383 -47.52 29.29 0.48
N GLU A 384 -48.24 29.34 -0.64
CA GLU A 384 -47.89 30.28 -1.72
C GLU A 384 -48.60 31.60 -1.39
N GLU A 385 -47.89 32.60 -0.88
CA GLU A 385 -48.33 33.98 -1.07
C GLU A 385 -47.15 34.98 -1.10
N TYR A 386 -46.91 35.45 -2.33
CA TYR A 386 -46.28 36.68 -2.85
C TYR A 386 -44.86 37.12 -2.46
#